data_AF-A0A352DRB2-F1
#
_entry.id   AF-A0A352DRB2-F1
#
_cell.length_a   1.000
_cell.length_b   1.000
_cell.length_c   1.000
_cell.angle_alpha   90.00
_cell.angle_beta   90.00
_cell.angle_gamma   90.00
#
_symmetry.space_group_name_H-M   'P 1'
#
loop_
_entity.id
_entity.type
_entity.pdbx_description
1 polymer ?
#
loop_
_entity_poly.entity_id
_entity_poly.type
_entity_poly.pdbx_seq_one_letter_code
_entity_poly.pdbx_strand_id
1 'polypeptide(L)'
;MMKKRLLSLIAAAALLSGCGVTDAILTNTDYEPPEEVKPFDSVVIEPVFDYEKFAGWYPDLCSQLRSCELEPVLNERVGSSDLRLTFGQVKTDIPDVFWYNGYSMHPKGQSVRLEIILLNGVEEDTVEDMYDELVKAAKELVDQIPEGSTDIEKMLFVHDYICEHCSYDFNALHEEENGLWHTAYGALVQGKAVCSGYAEAFQYIMQLLGIEGGVCSGYSYRGGSHAWNYVVLDGKTYWIDATWDDGLTDVSRAYFLFNDEQMLRTRWLDKSQNYAPVCDGDDGKWFRDNGAYFTEYDFDSISAYTASMSGKCELMFADYDTYKTALDDLIGKRKISKLDGVGSVASYYRDDRMYTLTLI
;
A
#
# COMPACT_ATOMS: atom_id res chain seq x y z
N MET A 1 2.42 19.77 -20.34
CA MET A 1 1.22 20.64 -20.35
C MET A 1 -0.06 19.81 -20.57
N MET A 2 -0.29 18.80 -19.71
CA MET A 2 -1.45 17.89 -19.81
C MET A 2 -2.16 17.59 -18.47
N LYS A 3 -1.68 18.09 -17.31
CA LYS A 3 -2.26 17.80 -15.98
C LYS A 3 -3.51 18.63 -15.59
N LYS A 4 -3.86 19.72 -16.31
CA LYS A 4 -4.91 20.65 -15.85
C LYS A 4 -6.36 20.32 -16.24
N ARG A 5 -6.62 19.27 -17.03
CA ARG A 5 -8.00 18.90 -17.47
C ARG A 5 -8.57 17.64 -16.80
N LEU A 6 -7.84 17.02 -15.88
CA LEU A 6 -8.22 15.74 -15.26
C LEU A 6 -8.92 15.88 -13.89
N LEU A 7 -9.01 17.09 -13.34
CA LEU A 7 -9.50 17.31 -11.96
C LEU A 7 -11.00 17.04 -11.74
N SER A 8 -11.83 17.07 -12.79
CA SER A 8 -13.30 16.91 -12.64
C SER A 8 -13.82 15.48 -12.85
N LEU A 9 -12.99 14.55 -13.35
CA LEU A 9 -13.37 13.15 -13.60
C LEU A 9 -12.89 12.19 -12.51
N ILE A 10 -11.84 12.54 -11.76
CA ILE A 10 -11.25 11.70 -10.71
C ILE A 10 -12.17 11.55 -9.49
N ALA A 11 -12.91 12.60 -9.12
CA ALA A 11 -13.75 12.61 -7.91
C ALA A 11 -14.93 11.60 -7.95
N ALA A 12 -15.52 11.34 -9.13
CA ALA A 12 -16.66 10.43 -9.24
C ALA A 12 -16.27 8.94 -9.26
N ALA A 13 -15.10 8.61 -9.80
CA ALA A 13 -14.58 7.23 -9.82
C ALA A 13 -13.97 6.82 -8.47
N ALA A 14 -13.29 7.73 -7.78
CA ALA A 14 -12.74 7.51 -6.44
C ALA A 14 -13.83 7.21 -5.38
N LEU A 15 -15.03 7.76 -5.54
CA LEU A 15 -16.18 7.52 -4.65
C LEU A 15 -16.80 6.12 -4.80
N LEU A 16 -16.56 5.41 -5.92
CA LEU A 16 -17.13 4.08 -6.17
C LEU A 16 -16.19 2.93 -5.78
N SER A 17 -14.88 3.17 -5.76
CA SER A 17 -13.86 2.16 -5.43
C SER A 17 -13.41 2.19 -3.97
N GLY A 18 -13.59 3.33 -3.31
CA GLY A 18 -13.08 3.65 -1.98
C GLY A 18 -11.57 3.50 -1.78
N CYS A 19 -10.82 3.41 -2.88
CA CYS A 19 -9.38 3.21 -2.90
C CYS A 19 -8.61 4.37 -3.56
N GLY A 20 -9.30 5.27 -4.29
CA GLY A 20 -8.66 6.40 -4.96
C GLY A 20 -8.65 7.68 -4.11
N VAL A 21 -7.72 8.60 -4.43
CA VAL A 21 -7.61 9.91 -3.77
C VAL A 21 -8.85 10.76 -4.05
N THR A 22 -9.60 11.10 -2.99
CA THR A 22 -10.84 11.90 -3.07
C THR A 22 -10.63 13.39 -2.82
N ASP A 23 -9.42 13.79 -2.42
CA ASP A 23 -9.30 15.02 -1.67
C ASP A 23 -9.00 16.21 -2.59
N ALA A 24 -9.88 17.20 -2.55
CA ALA A 24 -9.78 18.40 -3.36
C ALA A 24 -8.63 19.29 -2.88
N ILE A 25 -7.91 19.92 -3.81
CA ILE A 25 -6.98 21.00 -3.47
C ILE A 25 -7.81 22.19 -3.00
N LEU A 26 -7.65 22.56 -1.73
CA LEU A 26 -8.34 23.67 -1.09
C LEU A 26 -7.51 24.94 -1.17
N THR A 27 -8.19 26.08 -1.14
CA THR A 27 -7.57 27.40 -1.06
C THR A 27 -7.63 27.95 0.37
N ASN A 28 -6.81 28.95 0.68
CA ASN A 28 -6.80 29.61 1.99
C ASN A 28 -8.13 30.31 2.39
N THR A 29 -9.17 30.25 1.55
CA THR A 29 -10.52 30.71 1.87
C THR A 29 -11.51 29.58 2.20
N ASP A 30 -11.14 28.32 1.96
CA ASP A 30 -12.03 27.16 2.03
C ASP A 30 -12.00 26.48 3.41
N TYR A 31 -12.41 27.19 4.47
CA TYR A 31 -12.44 26.62 5.82
C TYR A 31 -13.78 25.94 6.15
N GLU A 32 -13.69 24.66 6.49
CA GLU A 32 -14.74 23.91 7.18
C GLU A 32 -14.16 23.24 8.43
N PRO A 33 -14.82 23.31 9.61
CA PRO A 33 -14.37 22.59 10.79
C PRO A 33 -14.30 21.08 10.52
N PRO A 34 -13.25 20.37 10.99
CA PRO A 34 -13.21 18.91 10.90
C PRO A 34 -14.35 18.29 11.71
N GLU A 35 -14.76 17.09 11.30
CA GLU A 35 -15.62 16.24 12.11
C GLU A 35 -14.79 15.14 12.78
N GLU A 36 -15.04 14.90 14.06
CA GLU A 36 -14.40 13.80 14.77
C GLU A 36 -14.98 12.46 14.30
N VAL A 37 -14.09 11.58 13.85
CA VAL A 37 -14.45 10.25 13.38
C VAL A 37 -14.08 9.23 14.45
N LYS A 38 -15.06 8.40 14.84
CA LYS A 38 -14.79 7.26 15.71
C LYS A 38 -14.05 6.15 14.94
N PRO A 39 -12.95 5.61 15.49
CA PRO A 39 -12.28 4.44 14.92
C PRO A 39 -13.21 3.23 14.81
N PHE A 40 -12.96 2.36 13.83
CA PHE A 40 -13.57 1.05 13.73
C PHE A 40 -13.08 0.11 14.84
N ASP A 41 -13.84 -0.96 15.09
CA ASP A 41 -13.44 -1.98 16.06
C ASP A 41 -12.25 -2.79 15.54
N SER A 42 -11.23 -2.96 16.40
CA SER A 42 -10.10 -3.85 16.12
C SER A 42 -10.55 -5.30 16.01
N VAL A 43 -9.90 -6.05 15.12
CA VAL A 43 -10.11 -7.49 15.00
C VAL A 43 -8.75 -8.18 14.99
N VAL A 44 -8.62 -9.26 15.77
CA VAL A 44 -7.45 -10.14 15.76
C VAL A 44 -7.66 -11.26 14.74
N ILE A 45 -6.66 -11.48 13.88
CA ILE A 45 -6.66 -12.57 12.90
C ILE A 45 -5.56 -13.55 13.30
N GLU A 46 -5.98 -14.68 13.84
CA GLU A 46 -5.06 -15.76 14.20
C GLU A 46 -4.46 -16.39 12.94
N PRO A 47 -3.14 -16.66 12.89
CA PRO A 47 -2.53 -17.34 11.77
C PRO A 47 -3.20 -18.70 11.52
N VAL A 48 -3.72 -18.88 10.31
CA VAL A 48 -4.32 -20.17 9.88
C VAL A 48 -3.31 -21.03 9.14
N PHE A 49 -2.23 -20.42 8.63
CA PHE A 49 -1.16 -21.09 7.91
C PHE A 49 -0.03 -21.54 8.86
N ASP A 50 0.35 -22.81 8.75
CA ASP A 50 1.38 -23.44 9.60
C ASP A 50 2.56 -23.86 8.71
N TYR A 51 3.62 -23.03 8.72
CA TYR A 51 4.83 -23.30 7.94
C TYR A 51 5.52 -24.61 8.34
N GLU A 52 5.49 -24.99 9.62
CA GLU A 52 6.12 -26.23 10.08
C GLU A 52 5.37 -27.45 9.55
N LYS A 53 4.03 -27.39 9.54
CA LYS A 53 3.18 -28.44 8.97
C LYS A 53 3.45 -28.67 7.49
N PHE A 54 3.72 -27.60 6.73
CA PHE A 54 3.88 -27.68 5.26
C PHE A 54 5.33 -27.67 4.78
N ALA A 55 6.31 -27.67 5.69
CA ALA A 55 7.74 -27.60 5.39
C ALA A 55 8.26 -28.72 4.47
N GLY A 56 7.57 -29.86 4.41
CA GLY A 56 7.95 -31.01 3.58
C GLY A 56 7.84 -30.80 2.07
N TRP A 57 6.95 -29.90 1.62
CA TRP A 57 6.61 -29.74 0.20
C TRP A 57 6.36 -28.29 -0.23
N TYR A 58 5.98 -27.40 0.67
CA TYR A 58 5.62 -26.02 0.31
C TYR A 58 6.79 -25.24 -0.32
N PRO A 59 8.04 -25.30 0.19
CA PRO A 59 9.16 -24.61 -0.45
C PRO A 59 9.44 -25.13 -1.88
N ASP A 60 9.27 -26.43 -2.10
CA ASP A 60 9.47 -27.06 -3.42
C ASP A 60 8.36 -26.62 -4.40
N LEU A 61 7.11 -26.56 -3.95
CA LEU A 61 6.02 -25.98 -4.74
C LEU A 61 6.32 -24.53 -5.15
N CYS A 62 6.73 -23.68 -4.20
CA CYS A 62 7.10 -22.29 -4.50
C CYS A 62 8.26 -22.21 -5.50
N SER A 63 9.25 -23.11 -5.40
CA SER A 63 10.36 -23.18 -6.34
C SER A 63 9.91 -23.58 -7.75
N GLN A 64 9.04 -24.59 -7.87
CA GLN A 64 8.50 -25.02 -9.17
C GLN A 64 7.68 -23.88 -9.81
N LEU A 65 6.85 -23.19 -9.03
CA LEU A 65 6.10 -22.03 -9.52
C LEU A 65 7.04 -20.91 -9.98
N ARG A 66 8.10 -20.58 -9.24
CA ARG A 66 9.08 -19.58 -9.68
C ARG A 66 9.88 -19.98 -10.92
N SER A 67 9.97 -21.28 -11.23
CA SER A 67 10.51 -21.75 -12.50
C SER A 67 9.47 -21.80 -13.62
N CYS A 68 8.32 -21.14 -13.46
CA CYS A 68 7.22 -21.11 -14.43
C CYS A 68 6.64 -22.50 -14.75
N GLU A 69 6.76 -23.48 -13.84
CA GLU A 69 6.18 -24.82 -14.03
C GLU A 69 4.65 -24.77 -13.91
N LEU A 70 3.95 -25.16 -14.97
CA LEU A 70 2.48 -25.14 -15.04
C LEU A 70 1.84 -26.45 -14.57
N GLU A 71 2.61 -27.55 -14.49
CA GLU A 71 2.15 -28.82 -13.93
C GLU A 71 2.98 -29.29 -12.72
N PRO A 72 3.10 -28.48 -11.63
CA PRO A 72 4.00 -28.82 -10.54
C PRO A 72 3.57 -30.10 -9.82
N VAL A 73 4.55 -30.88 -9.37
CA VAL A 73 4.34 -32.18 -8.73
C VAL A 73 4.77 -32.12 -7.26
N LEU A 74 3.81 -32.41 -6.38
CA LEU A 74 4.07 -32.63 -4.96
C LEU A 74 4.35 -34.12 -4.74
N ASN A 75 5.55 -34.43 -4.21
CA ASN A 75 6.00 -35.81 -3.98
C ASN A 75 5.46 -36.43 -2.69
N GLU A 76 4.30 -35.96 -2.23
CA GLU A 76 3.58 -36.49 -1.08
C GLU A 76 2.06 -36.35 -1.25
N ARG A 77 1.31 -37.03 -0.37
CA ARG A 77 -0.15 -37.02 -0.41
C ARG A 77 -0.68 -35.75 0.27
N VAL A 78 -1.06 -34.76 -0.53
CA VAL A 78 -1.66 -33.51 -0.04
C VAL A 78 -3.17 -33.51 -0.23
N GLY A 79 -3.91 -33.05 0.79
CA GLY A 79 -5.36 -32.89 0.74
C GLY A 79 -5.79 -31.54 0.16
N SER A 80 -7.02 -31.47 -0.38
CA SER A 80 -7.57 -30.22 -0.95
C SER A 80 -7.64 -29.06 0.04
N SER A 81 -7.91 -29.33 1.32
CA SER A 81 -7.93 -28.30 2.37
C SER A 81 -6.55 -27.70 2.62
N ASP A 82 -5.50 -28.53 2.61
CA ASP A 82 -4.11 -28.08 2.80
C ASP A 82 -3.61 -27.30 1.58
N LEU A 83 -3.98 -27.74 0.37
CA LEU A 83 -3.73 -26.97 -0.86
C LEU A 83 -4.43 -25.62 -0.84
N ARG A 84 -5.69 -25.56 -0.39
CA ARG A 84 -6.41 -24.29 -0.32
C ARG A 84 -5.73 -23.29 0.62
N LEU A 85 -5.25 -23.76 1.78
CA LEU A 85 -4.52 -22.92 2.73
C LEU A 85 -3.18 -22.43 2.15
N THR A 86 -2.39 -23.34 1.55
CA THR A 86 -1.10 -23.00 0.92
C THR A 86 -1.23 -22.07 -0.26
N PHE A 87 -2.18 -22.28 -1.17
CA PHE A 87 -2.39 -21.35 -2.28
C PHE A 87 -2.95 -20.00 -1.86
N GLY A 88 -3.64 -19.92 -0.71
CA GLY A 88 -3.93 -18.65 -0.04
C GLY A 88 -2.65 -17.93 0.41
N GLN A 89 -1.63 -18.68 0.84
CA GLN A 89 -0.33 -18.16 1.27
C GLN A 89 0.60 -17.84 0.09
N VAL A 90 0.56 -18.61 -1.00
CA VAL A 90 1.38 -18.40 -2.22
C VAL A 90 1.32 -16.96 -2.71
N LYS A 91 0.12 -16.35 -2.77
CA LYS A 91 -0.04 -14.96 -3.20
C LYS A 91 0.70 -13.96 -2.30
N THR A 92 0.81 -14.26 -1.01
CA THR A 92 1.54 -13.42 -0.03
C THR A 92 3.05 -13.67 -0.08
N ASP A 93 3.45 -14.94 -0.20
CA ASP A 93 4.85 -15.36 -0.09
C ASP A 93 5.65 -15.19 -1.37
N ILE A 94 5.01 -15.35 -2.52
CA ILE A 94 5.66 -15.27 -3.83
C ILE A 94 4.84 -14.40 -4.81
N PRO A 95 4.66 -13.10 -4.53
CA PRO A 95 3.91 -12.16 -5.39
C PRO A 95 4.49 -12.06 -6.82
N ASP A 96 5.71 -12.54 -7.04
CA ASP A 96 6.34 -12.69 -8.36
C ASP A 96 5.68 -13.77 -9.25
N VAL A 97 4.90 -14.68 -8.69
CA VAL A 97 4.06 -15.64 -9.43
C VAL A 97 2.72 -15.00 -9.77
N PHE A 98 2.75 -13.82 -10.40
CA PHE A 98 1.56 -13.01 -10.71
C PHE A 98 0.61 -13.68 -11.71
N TRP A 99 1.13 -14.58 -12.54
CA TRP A 99 0.38 -15.28 -13.59
C TRP A 99 -0.55 -16.37 -13.04
N TYR A 100 -0.49 -16.68 -11.74
CA TYR A 100 -1.34 -17.66 -11.08
C TYR A 100 -2.75 -17.13 -10.79
N ASN A 101 -3.78 -17.91 -11.13
CA ASN A 101 -5.19 -17.61 -10.82
C ASN A 101 -5.95 -18.77 -10.17
N GLY A 102 -5.41 -19.99 -10.23
CA GLY A 102 -6.02 -21.15 -9.61
C GLY A 102 -5.28 -22.43 -9.96
N TYR A 103 -5.82 -23.57 -9.56
CA TYR A 103 -5.25 -24.86 -9.90
C TYR A 103 -6.32 -25.95 -9.96
N SER A 104 -6.06 -26.98 -10.76
CA SER A 104 -6.72 -28.29 -10.70
C SER A 104 -5.78 -29.31 -10.05
N MET A 105 -6.34 -30.27 -9.32
CA MET A 105 -5.56 -31.28 -8.59
C MET A 105 -5.76 -32.68 -9.18
N HIS A 106 -4.65 -33.38 -9.44
CA HIS A 106 -4.63 -34.73 -10.02
C HIS A 106 -3.81 -35.69 -9.12
N PRO A 107 -4.43 -36.29 -8.09
CA PRO A 107 -3.76 -37.25 -7.22
C PRO A 107 -3.35 -38.52 -7.98
N LYS A 108 -2.12 -39.00 -7.75
CA LYS A 108 -1.58 -40.23 -8.34
C LYS A 108 -0.70 -40.96 -7.33
N GLY A 109 -1.22 -42.01 -6.70
CA GLY A 109 -0.48 -42.79 -5.70
C GLY A 109 -0.14 -41.93 -4.47
N GLN A 110 1.16 -41.72 -4.24
CA GLN A 110 1.68 -40.87 -3.15
C GLN A 110 2.05 -39.45 -3.61
N SER A 111 1.81 -39.10 -4.88
CA SER A 111 2.08 -37.77 -5.41
C SER A 111 0.80 -37.06 -5.82
N VAL A 112 0.85 -35.74 -5.88
CA VAL A 112 -0.21 -34.89 -6.43
C VAL A 112 0.39 -34.04 -7.55
N ARG A 113 -0.10 -34.20 -8.77
CA ARG A 113 0.20 -33.25 -9.86
C ARG A 113 -0.85 -32.16 -9.84
N LEU A 114 -0.43 -30.91 -9.93
CA LEU A 114 -1.31 -29.77 -10.11
C LEU A 114 -1.32 -29.38 -11.59
N GLU A 115 -2.38 -28.72 -12.02
CA GLU A 115 -2.45 -28.03 -13.31
C GLU A 115 -2.81 -26.58 -12.99
N ILE A 116 -1.90 -25.65 -13.25
CA ILE A 116 -2.09 -24.24 -12.90
C ILE A 116 -3.04 -23.57 -13.89
N ILE A 117 -4.03 -22.87 -13.36
CA ILE A 117 -4.94 -22.02 -14.11
C ILE A 117 -4.30 -20.64 -14.16
N LEU A 118 -4.01 -20.18 -15.38
CA LEU A 118 -3.41 -18.88 -15.62
C LEU A 118 -4.40 -17.74 -15.39
N LEU A 119 -3.85 -16.59 -15.03
CA LEU A 119 -4.57 -15.33 -14.94
C LEU A 119 -5.12 -14.93 -16.30
N ASN A 120 -6.34 -14.38 -16.32
CA ASN A 120 -6.94 -13.87 -17.54
C ASN A 120 -5.99 -12.86 -18.21
N GLY A 121 -5.72 -13.07 -19.50
CA GLY A 121 -4.79 -12.25 -20.27
C GLY A 121 -3.33 -12.73 -20.26
N VAL A 122 -3.03 -13.86 -19.58
CA VAL A 122 -1.73 -14.53 -19.64
C VAL A 122 -1.86 -15.83 -20.42
N GLU A 123 -1.02 -16.02 -21.44
CA GLU A 123 -0.96 -17.22 -22.26
C GLU A 123 0.23 -18.09 -21.83
N GLU A 124 0.10 -19.42 -21.95
CA GLU A 124 1.12 -20.39 -21.51
C GLU A 124 2.51 -20.12 -22.10
N ASP A 125 2.58 -19.76 -23.38
CA ASP A 125 3.84 -19.48 -24.09
C ASP A 125 4.45 -18.11 -23.76
N THR A 126 3.77 -17.30 -22.95
CA THR A 126 4.23 -15.96 -22.52
C THR A 126 4.67 -15.89 -21.07
N VAL A 127 4.40 -16.93 -20.26
CA VAL A 127 4.64 -16.90 -18.81
C VAL A 127 6.09 -16.60 -18.46
N GLU A 128 7.04 -17.31 -19.08
CA GLU A 128 8.48 -17.12 -18.83
C GLU A 128 8.95 -15.71 -19.21
N ASP A 129 8.56 -15.23 -20.39
CA ASP A 129 8.94 -13.89 -20.87
C ASP A 129 8.40 -12.80 -19.93
N MET A 130 7.13 -12.90 -19.51
CA MET A 130 6.54 -11.94 -18.58
C MET A 130 7.16 -12.02 -17.17
N TYR A 131 7.53 -13.22 -16.71
CA TYR A 131 8.26 -13.38 -15.45
C TYR A 131 9.62 -12.70 -15.51
N ASP A 132 10.38 -12.90 -16.59
CA ASP A 132 11.66 -12.24 -16.81
C ASP A 132 11.54 -10.71 -16.90
N GLU A 133 10.47 -10.19 -17.51
CA GLU A 133 10.17 -8.76 -17.51
C GLU A 133 9.96 -8.19 -16.11
N LEU A 134 9.18 -8.89 -15.26
CA LEU A 134 8.97 -8.49 -13.86
C LEU A 134 10.26 -8.52 -13.07
N VAL A 135 11.02 -9.61 -13.14
CA VAL A 135 12.31 -9.76 -12.44
C VAL A 135 13.26 -8.65 -12.86
N LYS A 136 13.32 -8.33 -14.16
CA LYS A 136 14.14 -7.23 -14.67
C LYS A 136 13.70 -5.88 -14.13
N ALA A 137 12.41 -5.54 -14.19
CA ALA A 137 11.89 -4.28 -13.68
C ALA A 137 12.16 -4.11 -12.17
N ALA A 138 11.96 -5.18 -11.39
CA ALA A 138 12.25 -5.19 -9.96
C ALA A 138 13.74 -5.00 -9.67
N LYS A 139 14.61 -5.66 -10.44
CA LYS A 139 16.06 -5.47 -10.33
C LYS A 139 16.47 -4.03 -10.66
N GLU A 140 15.94 -3.46 -11.74
CA GLU A 140 16.21 -2.07 -12.14
C GLU A 140 15.77 -1.06 -11.06
N LEU A 141 14.68 -1.33 -10.35
CA LEU A 141 14.25 -0.53 -9.19
C LEU A 141 15.25 -0.68 -8.03
N VAL A 142 15.55 -1.91 -7.62
CA VAL A 142 16.48 -2.19 -6.51
C VAL A 142 17.87 -1.58 -6.76
N ASP A 143 18.37 -1.64 -8.00
CA ASP A 143 19.66 -1.07 -8.39
C ASP A 143 19.72 0.46 -8.27
N GLN A 144 18.57 1.16 -8.23
CA GLN A 144 18.52 2.62 -8.05
C GLN A 144 18.59 3.05 -6.59
N ILE A 145 18.40 2.12 -5.64
CA ILE A 145 18.48 2.42 -4.21
C ILE A 145 19.94 2.72 -3.83
N PRO A 146 20.22 3.86 -3.18
CA PRO A 146 21.58 4.21 -2.77
C PRO A 146 22.24 3.15 -1.89
N GLU A 147 23.52 2.87 -2.16
CA GLU A 147 24.30 1.97 -1.32
C GLU A 147 24.39 2.51 0.11
N GLY A 148 24.14 1.64 1.10
CA GLY A 148 24.17 2.02 2.51
C GLY A 148 22.88 2.63 3.05
N SER A 149 21.81 2.71 2.26
CA SER A 149 20.48 3.08 2.76
C SER A 149 20.04 2.17 3.90
N THR A 150 19.47 2.79 4.93
CA THR A 150 18.74 2.13 6.03
C THR A 150 17.44 1.50 5.53
N ASP A 151 16.84 0.59 6.29
CA ASP A 151 15.62 -0.08 5.85
C ASP A 151 14.45 0.91 5.68
N ILE A 152 14.36 1.96 6.50
CA ILE A 152 13.36 3.03 6.31
C ILE A 152 13.60 3.82 5.01
N GLU A 153 14.84 4.13 4.66
CA GLU A 153 15.18 4.82 3.41
C GLU A 153 14.89 3.94 2.19
N LYS A 154 15.17 2.64 2.28
CA LYS A 154 14.81 1.66 1.24
C LYS A 154 13.29 1.60 1.05
N MET A 155 12.54 1.43 2.14
CA MET A 155 11.07 1.38 2.10
C MET A 155 10.49 2.65 1.50
N LEU A 156 10.99 3.81 1.90
CA LEU A 156 10.54 5.11 1.37
C LEU A 156 10.85 5.24 -0.12
N PHE A 157 12.05 4.85 -0.55
CA PHE A 157 12.44 4.91 -1.97
C PHE A 157 11.50 4.05 -2.82
N VAL A 158 11.22 2.82 -2.39
CA VAL A 158 10.33 1.89 -3.12
C VAL A 158 8.89 2.40 -3.11
N HIS A 159 8.41 2.87 -1.96
CA HIS A 159 7.09 3.49 -1.83
C HIS A 159 6.90 4.64 -2.81
N ASP A 160 7.82 5.62 -2.79
CA ASP A 160 7.75 6.80 -3.64
C ASP A 160 7.91 6.43 -5.12
N TYR A 161 8.82 5.49 -5.45
CA TYR A 161 8.99 5.00 -6.81
C TYR A 161 7.70 4.42 -7.38
N ILE A 162 7.01 3.55 -6.61
CA ILE A 162 5.74 2.94 -7.06
C ILE A 162 4.69 4.03 -7.28
N CYS A 163 4.53 4.98 -6.36
CA CYS A 163 3.58 6.09 -6.51
C CYS A 163 3.90 6.98 -7.73
N GLU A 164 5.18 7.13 -8.09
CA GLU A 164 5.58 7.98 -9.22
C GLU A 164 5.50 7.26 -10.58
N HIS A 165 5.60 5.93 -10.61
CA HIS A 165 5.72 5.14 -11.84
C HIS A 165 4.49 4.26 -12.14
N CYS A 166 3.59 4.10 -11.18
CA CYS A 166 2.31 3.42 -11.36
C CYS A 166 1.16 4.42 -11.29
N SER A 167 0.16 4.27 -12.15
CA SER A 167 -1.10 5.04 -12.09
C SER A 167 -2.27 4.15 -11.69
N TYR A 168 -3.12 4.66 -10.80
CA TYR A 168 -4.29 3.91 -10.34
C TYR A 168 -5.27 3.61 -11.50
N ASP A 169 -5.64 2.35 -11.68
CA ASP A 169 -6.57 1.92 -12.72
C ASP A 169 -8.03 2.02 -12.27
N PHE A 170 -8.63 3.19 -12.49
CA PHE A 170 -10.06 3.38 -12.21
C PHE A 170 -10.99 2.59 -13.14
N ASN A 171 -10.52 2.17 -14.33
CA ASN A 171 -11.34 1.46 -15.31
C ASN A 171 -11.36 -0.06 -15.08
N ALA A 172 -10.32 -0.60 -14.44
CA ALA A 172 -10.25 -2.00 -14.01
C ALA A 172 -11.48 -2.45 -13.18
N LEU A 173 -12.19 -1.52 -12.55
CA LEU A 173 -13.43 -1.78 -11.80
C LEU A 173 -14.64 -2.13 -12.69
N HIS A 174 -14.51 -1.93 -14.00
CA HIS A 174 -15.57 -2.09 -14.99
C HIS A 174 -15.17 -3.01 -16.15
N GLU A 175 -13.92 -3.48 -16.16
CA GLU A 175 -13.38 -4.36 -17.19
C GLU A 175 -13.16 -5.76 -16.59
N GLU A 176 -13.68 -6.80 -17.24
CA GLU A 176 -13.41 -8.20 -16.89
C GLU A 176 -12.19 -8.77 -17.65
N GLU A 177 -11.52 -7.95 -18.47
CA GLU A 177 -10.70 -8.46 -19.58
C GLU A 177 -9.29 -8.96 -19.20
N ASN A 178 -8.59 -8.43 -18.18
CA ASN A 178 -7.31 -9.00 -17.74
C ASN A 178 -7.07 -8.87 -16.23
N GLY A 179 -6.44 -9.86 -15.58
CA GLY A 179 -6.25 -9.79 -14.13
C GLY A 179 -5.04 -8.96 -13.68
N LEU A 180 -4.22 -8.47 -14.61
CA LEU A 180 -2.85 -8.03 -14.35
C LEU A 180 -2.77 -6.77 -13.47
N TRP A 181 -3.77 -5.89 -13.54
CA TRP A 181 -3.85 -4.70 -12.68
C TRP A 181 -3.93 -5.03 -11.18
N HIS A 182 -4.25 -6.27 -10.82
CA HIS A 182 -4.23 -6.73 -9.43
C HIS A 182 -2.85 -7.15 -8.93
N THR A 183 -1.81 -7.12 -9.78
CA THR A 183 -0.55 -7.81 -9.53
C THR A 183 0.67 -6.91 -9.51
N ALA A 184 1.79 -7.42 -8.96
CA ALA A 184 3.09 -6.76 -9.05
C ALA A 184 3.51 -6.43 -10.49
N TYR A 185 3.14 -7.27 -11.48
CA TYR A 185 3.41 -7.04 -12.90
C TYR A 185 2.67 -5.80 -13.42
N GLY A 186 1.39 -5.65 -13.07
CA GLY A 186 0.60 -4.47 -13.44
C GLY A 186 1.24 -3.17 -12.94
N ALA A 187 1.73 -3.17 -11.71
CA ALA A 187 2.36 -1.99 -11.12
C ALA A 187 3.78 -1.73 -11.63
N LEU A 188 4.67 -2.74 -11.63
CA LEU A 188 6.09 -2.54 -11.94
C LEU A 188 6.42 -2.56 -13.43
N VAL A 189 5.67 -3.30 -14.25
CA VAL A 189 5.93 -3.45 -15.69
C VAL A 189 4.97 -2.61 -16.52
N GLN A 190 3.65 -2.72 -16.25
CA GLN A 190 2.66 -1.96 -17.02
C GLN A 190 2.49 -0.51 -16.52
N GLY A 191 2.94 -0.20 -15.31
CA GLY A 191 2.77 1.12 -14.69
C GLY A 191 1.31 1.49 -14.44
N LYS A 192 0.41 0.49 -14.33
CA LYS A 192 -1.02 0.71 -14.13
C LYS A 192 -1.65 -0.44 -13.35
N ALA A 193 -2.15 -0.15 -12.16
CA ALA A 193 -2.66 -1.15 -11.23
C ALA A 193 -3.76 -0.60 -10.31
N VAL A 194 -4.46 -1.49 -9.60
CA VAL A 194 -5.31 -1.14 -8.45
C VAL A 194 -4.58 -1.46 -7.14
N CYS A 195 -5.25 -1.24 -6.00
CA CYS A 195 -4.63 -1.33 -4.67
C CYS A 195 -3.84 -2.61 -4.40
N SER A 196 -4.33 -3.78 -4.86
CA SER A 196 -3.59 -5.03 -4.70
C SER A 196 -2.31 -5.08 -5.53
N GLY A 197 -2.28 -4.50 -6.73
CA GLY A 197 -1.05 -4.47 -7.53
C GLY A 197 0.02 -3.55 -6.94
N TYR A 198 -0.38 -2.41 -6.35
CA TYR A 198 0.54 -1.56 -5.57
C TYR A 198 1.10 -2.34 -4.38
N ALA A 199 0.24 -3.02 -3.63
CA ALA A 199 0.65 -3.77 -2.44
C ALA A 199 1.55 -4.97 -2.77
N GLU A 200 1.23 -5.72 -3.83
CA GLU A 200 2.05 -6.84 -4.30
C GLU A 200 3.41 -6.37 -4.86
N ALA A 201 3.45 -5.25 -5.58
CA ALA A 201 4.71 -4.66 -6.04
C ALA A 201 5.60 -4.24 -4.87
N PHE A 202 5.05 -3.52 -3.90
CA PHE A 202 5.80 -3.11 -2.71
C PHE A 202 6.34 -4.34 -1.97
N GLN A 203 5.49 -5.33 -1.72
CA GLN A 203 5.87 -6.57 -1.05
C GLN A 203 6.97 -7.33 -1.81
N TYR A 204 6.86 -7.46 -3.13
CA TYR A 204 7.85 -8.16 -3.93
C TYR A 204 9.24 -7.52 -3.78
N ILE A 205 9.32 -6.19 -3.84
CA ILE A 205 10.57 -5.48 -3.66
C ILE A 205 11.09 -5.60 -2.22
N MET A 206 10.21 -5.55 -1.20
CA MET A 206 10.62 -5.76 0.20
C MET A 206 11.27 -7.14 0.40
N GLN A 207 10.73 -8.18 -0.24
CA GLN A 207 11.32 -9.52 -0.21
C GLN A 207 12.72 -9.56 -0.84
N LEU A 208 12.93 -8.88 -1.98
CA LEU A 208 14.25 -8.78 -2.61
C LEU A 208 15.26 -8.01 -1.73
N LEU A 209 14.78 -7.06 -0.93
CA LEU A 209 15.58 -6.27 0.00
C LEU A 209 15.80 -6.96 1.36
N GLY A 210 15.16 -8.11 1.61
CA GLY A 210 15.22 -8.83 2.87
C GLY A 210 14.48 -8.13 4.02
N ILE A 211 13.50 -7.27 3.70
CA ILE A 211 12.68 -6.56 4.67
C ILE A 211 11.43 -7.40 4.93
N GLU A 212 11.20 -7.76 6.19
CA GLU A 212 10.04 -8.55 6.59
C GLU A 212 8.75 -7.72 6.47
N GLY A 213 7.73 -8.31 5.84
CA GLY A 213 6.46 -7.67 5.57
C GLY A 213 5.50 -8.59 4.83
N GLY A 214 4.30 -8.08 4.55
CA GLY A 214 3.28 -8.82 3.80
C GLY A 214 2.18 -7.92 3.27
N VAL A 215 1.31 -8.51 2.44
CA VAL A 215 0.07 -7.88 1.97
C VAL A 215 -1.07 -8.27 2.90
N CYS A 216 -1.88 -7.29 3.30
CA CYS A 216 -3.14 -7.49 3.99
C CYS A 216 -4.29 -6.88 3.20
N SER A 217 -5.50 -7.39 3.45
CA SER A 217 -6.71 -6.88 2.83
C SER A 217 -7.81 -6.60 3.85
N GLY A 218 -8.77 -5.79 3.41
CA GLY A 218 -9.89 -5.38 4.24
C GLY A 218 -10.84 -4.47 3.50
N TYR A 219 -11.46 -3.56 4.24
CA TYR A 219 -12.49 -2.67 3.72
C TYR A 219 -12.25 -1.23 4.16
N SER A 220 -12.54 -0.31 3.25
CA SER A 220 -12.32 1.13 3.43
C SER A 220 -13.57 1.82 3.96
N TYR A 221 -13.38 2.90 4.74
CA TYR A 221 -14.46 3.82 5.09
C TYR A 221 -15.14 4.47 3.89
N ARG A 222 -14.44 4.55 2.76
CA ARG A 222 -14.95 5.06 1.47
C ARG A 222 -15.81 4.01 0.74
N GLY A 223 -15.94 2.80 1.29
CA GLY A 223 -16.64 1.65 0.68
C GLY A 223 -15.71 0.76 -0.14
N GLY A 224 -16.07 -0.51 -0.33
CA GLY A 224 -15.28 -1.45 -1.13
C GLY A 224 -14.11 -2.13 -0.39
N SER A 225 -13.52 -3.12 -1.05
CA SER A 225 -12.34 -3.85 -0.58
C SER A 225 -11.08 -3.06 -0.87
N HIS A 226 -10.08 -3.16 0.02
CA HIS A 226 -8.78 -2.51 -0.14
C HIS A 226 -7.65 -3.46 0.25
N ALA A 227 -6.46 -3.22 -0.31
CA ALA A 227 -5.24 -3.98 -0.01
C ALA A 227 -4.08 -3.02 0.25
N TRP A 228 -3.25 -3.36 1.23
CA TRP A 228 -2.09 -2.56 1.67
C TRP A 228 -1.04 -3.48 2.30
N ASN A 229 0.04 -2.93 2.83
CA ASN A 229 1.16 -3.69 3.37
C ASN A 229 1.34 -3.51 4.87
N TYR A 230 1.97 -4.49 5.50
CA TYR A 230 2.70 -4.28 6.75
C TYR A 230 4.19 -4.57 6.56
N VAL A 231 5.01 -4.00 7.44
CA VAL A 231 6.46 -4.20 7.51
C VAL A 231 6.91 -4.29 8.96
N VAL A 232 7.99 -5.03 9.21
CA VAL A 232 8.66 -5.08 10.50
C VAL A 232 9.91 -4.20 10.44
N LEU A 233 9.98 -3.21 11.32
CA LEU A 233 11.08 -2.26 11.43
C LEU A 233 11.51 -2.16 12.89
N ASP A 234 12.79 -2.45 13.16
CA ASP A 234 13.37 -2.41 14.51
C ASP A 234 12.58 -3.20 15.57
N GLY A 235 11.99 -4.32 15.16
CA GLY A 235 11.19 -5.21 16.03
C GLY A 235 9.77 -4.72 16.34
N LYS A 236 9.30 -3.65 15.68
CA LYS A 236 7.92 -3.19 15.71
C LYS A 236 7.28 -3.36 14.33
N THR A 237 5.97 -3.56 14.29
CA THR A 237 5.23 -3.71 13.02
C THR A 237 4.47 -2.44 12.68
N TYR A 238 4.52 -2.04 11.42
CA TYR A 238 3.86 -0.86 10.88
C TYR A 238 3.08 -1.20 9.61
N TRP A 239 1.99 -0.46 9.37
CA TRP A 239 1.28 -0.45 8.10
C TRP A 239 1.92 0.53 7.11
N ILE A 240 1.80 0.21 5.82
CA ILE A 240 2.15 1.07 4.68
C ILE A 240 1.05 0.94 3.62
N ASP A 241 0.61 2.05 3.04
CA ASP A 241 -0.35 2.06 1.93
C ASP A 241 0.05 3.04 0.83
N ALA A 242 0.84 2.55 -0.12
CA ALA A 242 1.25 3.29 -1.31
C ALA A 242 0.06 3.73 -2.19
N THR A 243 -1.08 3.04 -2.14
CA THR A 243 -2.22 3.41 -2.98
C THR A 243 -2.86 4.71 -2.52
N TRP A 244 -3.00 4.89 -1.20
CA TRP A 244 -3.60 6.11 -0.65
C TRP A 244 -2.60 7.25 -0.55
N ASP A 245 -1.30 6.94 -0.58
CA ASP A 245 -0.23 7.93 -0.69
C ASP A 245 0.11 8.30 -2.15
N ASP A 246 -0.45 7.63 -3.16
CA ASP A 246 -0.41 8.01 -4.59
C ASP A 246 -1.28 9.26 -4.86
N GLY A 247 -0.77 10.40 -4.38
CA GLY A 247 -1.46 11.70 -4.37
C GLY A 247 -1.72 12.28 -5.76
N LEU A 248 -2.73 13.17 -5.86
CA LEU A 248 -3.13 13.81 -7.13
C LEU A 248 -2.03 14.64 -7.83
N THR A 249 -1.06 15.13 -7.05
CA THR A 249 -0.02 16.07 -7.54
C THR A 249 1.37 15.55 -7.26
N ASP A 250 1.63 15.17 -6.01
CA ASP A 250 2.86 14.57 -5.51
C ASP A 250 2.53 13.44 -4.51
N VAL A 251 3.48 12.54 -4.31
CA VAL A 251 3.40 11.43 -3.35
C VAL A 251 3.21 11.95 -1.93
N SER A 252 2.19 11.47 -1.22
CA SER A 252 1.95 11.71 0.21
C SER A 252 2.73 10.70 1.06
N ARG A 253 2.92 10.97 2.35
CA ARG A 253 3.41 9.96 3.32
C ARG A 253 2.49 9.80 4.53
N ALA A 254 1.24 10.24 4.42
CA ALA A 254 0.24 10.14 5.47
C ALA A 254 -0.03 8.68 5.87
N TYR A 255 0.13 7.74 4.95
CA TYR A 255 -0.05 6.30 5.15
C TYR A 255 1.27 5.52 5.05
N PHE A 256 2.40 6.16 5.37
CA PHE A 256 3.71 5.53 5.46
C PHE A 256 4.12 5.34 6.93
N LEU A 257 4.33 4.07 7.33
CA LEU A 257 4.70 3.66 8.69
C LEU A 257 3.71 4.13 9.78
N PHE A 258 2.44 3.75 9.62
CA PHE A 258 1.36 4.05 10.57
C PHE A 258 0.95 2.80 11.38
N ASN A 259 0.30 2.99 12.53
CA ASN A 259 -0.06 1.89 13.44
C ASN A 259 -1.56 1.53 13.39
N ASP A 260 -1.98 0.55 14.20
CA ASP A 260 -3.38 0.08 14.27
C ASP A 260 -4.37 1.17 14.67
N GLU A 261 -4.03 2.05 15.61
CA GLU A 261 -4.90 3.16 16.01
C GLU A 261 -5.20 4.06 14.82
N GLN A 262 -4.16 4.39 14.04
CA GLN A 262 -4.30 5.19 12.83
C GLN A 262 -5.09 4.45 11.74
N MET A 263 -4.80 3.17 11.51
CA MET A 263 -5.47 2.31 10.54
C MET A 263 -6.98 2.25 10.79
N LEU A 264 -7.38 2.03 12.04
CA LEU A 264 -8.78 1.91 12.44
C LEU A 264 -9.58 3.20 12.25
N ARG A 265 -8.94 4.36 12.09
CA ARG A 265 -9.65 5.60 11.71
C ARG A 265 -10.12 5.57 10.25
N THR A 266 -9.58 4.68 9.42
CA THR A 266 -9.85 4.67 7.98
C THR A 266 -10.33 3.34 7.42
N ARG A 267 -9.97 2.21 8.02
CA ARG A 267 -10.26 0.90 7.46
C ARG A 267 -10.32 -0.18 8.54
N TRP A 268 -10.69 -1.39 8.15
CA TRP A 268 -10.65 -2.58 9.00
C TRP A 268 -10.26 -3.82 8.18
N LEU A 269 -9.69 -4.82 8.85
CA LEU A 269 -9.21 -6.04 8.22
C LEU A 269 -10.35 -6.99 7.80
N ASP A 270 -10.16 -7.69 6.68
CA ASP A 270 -11.00 -8.83 6.30
C ASP A 270 -10.62 -10.04 7.16
N LYS A 271 -11.60 -10.63 7.84
CA LYS A 271 -11.40 -11.80 8.71
C LYS A 271 -11.14 -13.09 7.95
N SER A 272 -11.33 -13.10 6.63
CA SER A 272 -11.15 -14.29 5.80
C SER A 272 -9.70 -14.56 5.40
N GLN A 273 -8.80 -13.58 5.57
CA GLN A 273 -7.37 -13.72 5.22
C GLN A 273 -6.63 -14.66 6.19
N ASN A 274 -5.54 -15.27 5.71
CA ASN A 274 -4.76 -16.26 6.46
C ASN A 274 -4.05 -15.67 7.70
N TYR A 275 -3.66 -14.40 7.63
CA TYR A 275 -2.87 -13.72 8.66
C TYR A 275 -2.99 -12.21 8.50
N ALA A 276 -3.00 -11.49 9.62
CA ALA A 276 -2.68 -10.07 9.68
C ALA A 276 -1.98 -9.80 11.02
N PRO A 277 -0.88 -9.02 11.05
CA PRO A 277 -0.22 -8.68 12.29
C PRO A 277 -1.03 -7.66 13.11
N VAL A 278 -0.69 -7.58 14.40
CA VAL A 278 -0.93 -6.36 15.18
C VAL A 278 0.19 -5.38 14.84
N CYS A 279 -0.16 -4.16 14.45
CA CYS A 279 0.82 -3.09 14.20
C CYS A 279 0.82 -2.11 15.37
N ASP A 280 1.70 -2.36 16.34
CA ASP A 280 1.89 -1.60 17.57
C ASP A 280 3.07 -0.62 17.51
N GLY A 281 3.51 -0.30 16.29
CA GLY A 281 4.48 0.75 15.99
C GLY A 281 4.14 2.12 16.60
N ASP A 282 5.16 2.98 16.68
CA ASP A 282 4.95 4.36 17.13
C ASP A 282 4.03 5.12 16.16
N ASP A 283 3.02 5.80 16.70
CA ASP A 283 2.05 6.58 15.91
C ASP A 283 2.78 7.66 15.08
N GLY A 284 2.51 7.71 13.78
CA GLY A 284 3.10 8.70 12.87
C GLY A 284 4.62 8.64 12.78
N LYS A 285 5.19 7.42 12.85
CA LYS A 285 6.65 7.17 12.89
C LYS A 285 7.45 8.02 11.89
N TRP A 286 7.02 8.04 10.63
CA TRP A 286 7.66 8.87 9.59
C TRP A 286 7.66 10.36 9.93
N PHE A 287 6.52 10.89 10.38
CA PHE A 287 6.40 12.31 10.73
C PHE A 287 7.22 12.65 11.98
N ARG A 288 7.32 11.74 12.95
CA ARG A 288 8.16 11.94 14.14
C ARG A 288 9.64 12.06 13.78
N ASP A 289 10.13 11.11 12.98
CA ASP A 289 11.53 11.06 12.56
C ASP A 289 11.93 12.32 11.75
N ASN A 290 10.97 12.95 11.08
CA ASN A 290 11.18 14.14 10.26
C ASN A 290 10.74 15.46 10.93
N GLY A 291 10.42 15.46 12.23
CA GLY A 291 10.04 16.68 12.97
C GLY A 291 8.70 17.30 12.55
N ALA A 292 7.86 16.52 11.89
CA ALA A 292 6.58 16.90 11.27
C ALA A 292 5.36 16.44 12.08
N TYR A 293 5.57 15.83 13.25
CA TYR A 293 4.53 15.29 14.12
C TYR A 293 4.33 16.19 15.34
N PHE A 294 3.12 16.71 15.53
CA PHE A 294 2.80 17.70 16.57
C PHE A 294 1.83 17.11 17.61
N THR A 295 2.30 16.97 18.85
CA THR A 295 1.48 16.53 20.00
C THR A 295 0.68 17.65 20.64
N GLU A 296 1.01 18.89 20.31
CA GLU A 296 0.27 20.08 20.73
C GLU A 296 0.34 21.13 19.61
N TYR A 297 -0.64 22.03 19.59
CA TYR A 297 -0.64 23.12 18.62
C TYR A 297 0.22 24.28 19.13
N ASP A 298 1.32 24.54 18.42
CA ASP A 298 2.13 25.73 18.58
C ASP A 298 2.47 26.34 17.21
N PHE A 299 2.05 27.58 16.99
CA PHE A 299 2.24 28.25 15.70
C PHE A 299 3.71 28.46 15.37
N ASP A 300 4.53 28.78 16.37
CA ASP A 300 5.95 29.08 16.17
C ASP A 300 6.73 27.81 15.80
N SER A 301 6.40 26.68 16.42
CA SER A 301 6.95 25.35 16.09
C SER A 301 6.60 24.93 14.66
N ILE A 302 5.34 25.11 14.25
CA ILE A 302 4.91 24.86 12.87
C ILE A 302 5.65 25.79 11.90
N SER A 303 5.74 27.07 12.21
CA SER A 303 6.44 28.05 11.37
C SER A 303 7.93 27.73 11.24
N ALA A 304 8.57 27.25 12.30
CA ALA A 304 9.96 26.82 12.27
C ALA A 304 10.15 25.59 11.38
N TYR A 305 9.24 24.61 11.49
CA TYR A 305 9.24 23.44 10.61
C TYR A 305 9.05 23.84 9.16
N THR A 306 7.99 24.58 8.80
CA THR A 306 7.73 24.95 7.39
C THR A 306 8.85 25.79 6.80
N ALA A 307 9.46 26.69 7.58
CA ALA A 307 10.60 27.49 7.14
C ALA A 307 11.87 26.65 6.84
N SER A 308 11.99 25.46 7.44
CA SER A 308 13.08 24.52 7.18
C SER A 308 12.87 23.65 5.93
N MET A 309 11.63 23.59 5.43
CA MET A 309 11.25 22.81 4.27
C MET A 309 11.37 23.62 2.97
N SER A 310 11.53 22.92 1.86
CA SER A 310 11.47 23.52 0.52
C SER A 310 10.27 22.96 -0.26
N GLY A 311 9.21 23.75 -0.40
CA GLY A 311 8.02 23.36 -1.15
C GLY A 311 6.95 22.69 -0.29
N LYS A 312 6.50 21.50 -0.70
CA LYS A 312 5.42 20.77 -0.01
C LYS A 312 5.79 20.48 1.44
N CYS A 313 4.91 20.84 2.37
CA CYS A 313 5.07 20.57 3.80
C CYS A 313 3.94 19.67 4.29
N GLU A 314 4.26 18.48 4.75
CA GLU A 314 3.29 17.56 5.35
C GLU A 314 3.40 17.66 6.87
N LEU A 315 2.28 17.85 7.55
CA LEU A 315 2.16 17.93 9.01
C LEU A 315 1.18 16.85 9.48
N MET A 316 1.49 16.20 10.61
CA MET A 316 0.60 15.25 11.28
C MET A 316 0.39 15.69 12.73
N PHE A 317 -0.83 15.56 13.22
CA PHE A 317 -1.20 15.92 14.59
C PHE A 317 -1.61 14.67 15.38
N ALA A 318 -1.23 14.64 16.66
CA ALA A 318 -1.39 13.44 17.48
C ALA A 318 -2.86 13.05 17.74
N ASP A 319 -3.74 14.05 17.82
CA ASP A 319 -5.14 13.86 18.14
C ASP A 319 -6.03 14.88 17.43
N TYR A 320 -7.34 14.61 17.49
CA TYR A 320 -8.37 15.43 16.87
C TYR A 320 -8.38 16.87 17.40
N ASP A 321 -8.20 17.07 18.71
CA ASP A 321 -8.28 18.40 19.32
C ASP A 321 -7.12 19.29 18.88
N THR A 322 -5.92 18.72 18.81
CA THR A 322 -4.71 19.37 18.31
C THR A 322 -4.86 19.71 16.83
N TYR A 323 -5.31 18.75 16.03
CA TYR A 323 -5.58 18.92 14.60
C TYR A 323 -6.61 20.02 14.32
N LYS A 324 -7.74 19.98 15.02
CA LYS A 324 -8.81 20.97 14.92
C LYS A 324 -8.30 22.35 15.30
N THR A 325 -7.53 22.46 16.40
CA THR A 325 -6.94 23.74 16.83
C THR A 325 -6.01 24.30 15.77
N ALA A 326 -5.21 23.44 15.12
CA ALA A 326 -4.33 23.84 14.02
C ALA A 326 -5.12 24.38 12.81
N LEU A 327 -6.16 23.68 12.37
CA LEU A 327 -7.01 24.12 11.26
C LEU A 327 -7.73 25.43 11.56
N ASP A 328 -8.30 25.56 12.76
CA ASP A 328 -9.01 26.77 13.21
C ASP A 328 -8.09 28.00 13.15
N ASP A 329 -6.82 27.87 13.55
CA ASP A 329 -5.88 28.98 13.60
C ASP A 329 -5.17 29.23 12.27
N LEU A 330 -4.65 28.20 11.61
CA LEU A 330 -3.93 28.33 10.33
C LEU A 330 -4.88 28.72 9.20
N ILE A 331 -6.00 28.01 9.04
CA ILE A 331 -6.94 28.22 7.94
C ILE A 331 -8.04 29.20 8.35
N GLY A 332 -8.77 28.90 9.43
CA GLY A 332 -9.92 29.69 9.86
C GLY A 332 -9.58 31.15 10.18
N LYS A 333 -8.46 31.39 10.86
CA LYS A 333 -7.92 32.75 11.13
C LYS A 333 -6.88 33.21 10.11
N ARG A 334 -6.68 32.46 9.01
CA ARG A 334 -5.80 32.78 7.89
C ARG A 334 -4.33 33.01 8.26
N LYS A 335 -3.85 32.41 9.35
CA LYS A 335 -2.43 32.50 9.73
C LYS A 335 -1.50 31.69 8.82
N ILE A 336 -2.04 30.79 8.00
CA ILE A 336 -1.30 30.07 6.95
C ILE A 336 -0.51 31.04 6.04
N SER A 337 -1.04 32.24 5.78
CA SER A 337 -0.38 33.29 5.00
C SER A 337 0.87 33.90 5.65
N LYS A 338 1.14 33.55 6.91
CA LYS A 338 2.29 34.02 7.70
C LYS A 338 3.37 32.94 7.86
N LEU A 339 3.15 31.74 7.33
CA LEU A 339 4.14 30.68 7.35
C LEU A 339 5.18 30.96 6.26
N ASP A 340 6.45 30.84 6.64
CA ASP A 340 7.57 30.84 5.70
C ASP A 340 7.78 29.42 5.13
N GLY A 341 8.41 29.31 3.95
CA GLY A 341 8.75 28.05 3.30
C GLY A 341 7.66 27.42 2.42
N VAL A 342 6.41 27.86 2.59
CA VAL A 342 5.26 27.52 1.73
C VAL A 342 4.96 28.74 0.84
N GLY A 343 4.71 28.57 -0.46
CA GLY A 343 4.60 29.69 -1.40
C GLY A 343 3.55 30.75 -1.04
N SER A 344 3.64 31.95 -1.64
CA SER A 344 2.77 33.11 -1.33
C SER A 344 1.27 32.91 -1.63
N VAL A 345 0.90 31.77 -2.24
CA VAL A 345 -0.48 31.34 -2.50
C VAL A 345 -0.61 29.92 -1.96
N ALA A 346 -0.63 29.78 -0.63
CA ALA A 346 -0.71 28.46 0.01
C ALA A 346 -2.06 27.80 -0.32
N SER A 347 -2.00 26.76 -1.14
CA SER A 347 -3.06 25.76 -1.25
C SER A 347 -2.78 24.67 -0.23
N TYR A 348 -3.80 23.91 0.13
CA TYR A 348 -3.60 22.80 1.05
C TYR A 348 -4.50 21.62 0.73
N TYR A 349 -4.09 20.47 1.23
CA TYR A 349 -4.85 19.24 1.33
C TYR A 349 -4.89 18.85 2.82
N ARG A 350 -5.93 18.13 3.23
CA ARG A 350 -6.06 17.62 4.58
C ARG A 350 -6.72 16.25 4.60
N ASP A 351 -6.29 15.39 5.53
CA ASP A 351 -6.95 14.13 5.85
C ASP A 351 -7.47 14.20 7.29
N ASP A 352 -8.79 14.33 7.43
CA ASP A 352 -9.43 14.43 8.74
C ASP A 352 -9.40 13.15 9.55
N ARG A 353 -9.20 11.99 8.92
CA ARG A 353 -9.10 10.70 9.61
C ARG A 353 -7.68 10.40 10.01
N MET A 354 -6.69 10.89 9.27
CA MET A 354 -5.28 10.77 9.63
C MET A 354 -4.72 11.95 10.42
N TYR A 355 -5.52 13.01 10.59
CA TYR A 355 -5.12 14.27 11.21
C TYR A 355 -3.88 14.86 10.54
N THR A 356 -3.88 14.89 9.21
CA THR A 356 -2.79 15.45 8.42
C THR A 356 -3.22 16.73 7.70
N LEU A 357 -2.27 17.67 7.60
CA LEU A 357 -2.39 18.89 6.82
C LEU A 357 -1.19 18.97 5.90
N THR A 358 -1.41 19.08 4.60
CA THR A 358 -0.37 19.26 3.60
C THR A 358 -0.47 20.64 2.99
N LEU A 359 0.62 21.41 3.04
CA LEU A 359 0.72 22.76 2.51
C LEU A 359 1.51 22.72 1.20
N ILE A 360 1.02 23.42 0.16
CA ILE A 360 1.54 23.42 -1.21
C ILE A 360 1.81 24.85 -1.69
#